data_AF-A0A235B615-F1
#
_entry.id   AF-A0A235B615-F1
#
_cell.length_a   1.000
_cell.length_b   1.000
_cell.length_c   1.000
_cell.angle_alpha   90.00
_cell.angle_beta   90.00
_cell.angle_gamma   90.00
#
_symmetry.space_group_name_H-M   'P 1'
#
loop_
_entity.id
_entity.type
_entity.pdbx_description
1 polymer ?
#
loop_
_entity_poly.entity_id
_entity_poly.type
_entity_poly.pdbx_seq_one_letter_code
_entity_poly.pdbx_strand_id
1 'polypeptide(L)'
;MIPTPPRQGGDPNFHNERFSNATHRSKTDPDVRLYRKGKGKEAHLSYLGHYVVDVPSGVILAAEATLATGDAETRVGRRLLAQVQQQLPQPRKLAADKGYAEKNFLKEAIEFGLDPHIPLQREEEEPIPTWKRCTFCLDRFRQRKLRVQWAKARNDVRQLNRQPVTAYVRHLRKRVEHLCVEAKEWHGLDRARVRRLWRMQIQIRMTEDLHLAFWKVQRTCHGTAGDNQWLFKYGI
;
A
#
# COMPACT_ATOMS: atom_id res chain seq x y z
N MET A 1 32.75 30.49 -9.20
CA MET A 1 31.31 30.15 -9.14
C MET A 1 30.69 30.95 -8.02
N ILE A 2 29.80 31.90 -8.33
CA ILE A 2 29.11 32.71 -7.33
C ILE A 2 28.03 31.81 -6.69
N PRO A 3 27.99 31.64 -5.36
CA PRO A 3 26.91 30.90 -4.72
C PRO A 3 25.60 31.64 -4.94
N THR A 4 24.59 30.94 -5.47
CA THR A 4 23.25 31.49 -5.61
C THR A 4 22.70 31.87 -4.24
N PRO A 5 22.09 33.05 -4.09
CA PRO A 5 21.55 33.49 -2.80
C PRO A 5 20.46 32.52 -2.32
N PRO A 6 20.32 32.32 -1.01
CA PRO A 6 19.27 31.48 -0.45
C PRO A 6 17.89 32.04 -0.82
N ARG A 7 17.02 31.20 -1.38
CA ARG A 7 15.67 31.62 -1.78
C ARG A 7 14.82 32.06 -0.60
N GLN A 8 14.03 33.11 -0.83
CA GLN A 8 12.95 33.53 0.07
C GLN A 8 11.69 32.72 -0.21
N GLY A 9 10.85 32.52 0.81
CA GLY A 9 9.60 31.79 0.65
C GLY A 9 8.62 32.57 -0.22
N GLY A 10 8.04 31.92 -1.24
CA GLY A 10 7.02 32.52 -2.13
C GLY A 10 7.47 32.73 -3.59
N ASP A 11 8.69 32.35 -3.96
CA ASP A 11 9.19 32.47 -5.33
C ASP A 11 8.43 31.49 -6.27
N PRO A 12 7.66 31.97 -7.26
CA PRO A 12 6.66 31.14 -7.96
C PRO A 12 7.20 30.29 -9.11
N ASN A 13 8.47 30.46 -9.50
CA ASN A 13 9.00 29.86 -10.72
C ASN A 13 9.87 28.63 -10.42
N PHE A 14 9.24 27.46 -10.41
CA PHE A 14 9.87 26.15 -10.15
C PHE A 14 10.07 25.31 -11.44
N HIS A 15 9.89 25.92 -12.60
CA HIS A 15 10.07 25.23 -13.88
C HIS A 15 11.54 24.83 -14.08
N ASN A 16 11.76 23.54 -14.36
CA ASN A 16 13.05 22.85 -14.56
C ASN A 16 13.87 22.45 -13.31
N GLU A 17 13.34 22.59 -12.10
CA GLU A 17 14.05 22.14 -10.90
C GLU A 17 13.63 20.76 -10.41
N ARG A 18 14.64 19.96 -10.02
CA ARG A 18 14.42 18.66 -9.40
C ARG A 18 14.40 18.81 -7.88
N PHE A 19 13.19 18.77 -7.31
CA PHE A 19 13.00 18.65 -5.87
C PHE A 19 13.43 17.26 -5.40
N SER A 20 14.26 17.22 -4.37
CA SER A 20 14.71 15.98 -3.75
C SER A 20 14.66 16.11 -2.23
N ASN A 21 14.56 14.98 -1.53
CA ASN A 21 14.60 14.95 -0.06
C ASN A 21 15.93 15.47 0.52
N ALA A 22 17.00 15.52 -0.29
CA ALA A 22 18.28 16.09 0.11
C ALA A 22 18.26 17.63 0.09
N THR A 23 17.59 18.22 -0.90
CA THR A 23 17.57 19.67 -1.13
C THR A 23 16.38 20.38 -0.47
N HIS A 24 15.24 19.71 -0.36
CA HIS A 24 13.97 20.29 0.07
C HIS A 24 13.38 19.47 1.22
N ARG A 25 13.98 19.64 2.41
CA ARG A 25 13.55 19.03 3.67
C ARG A 25 12.88 20.06 4.57
N SER A 26 11.90 19.64 5.35
CA SER A 26 11.34 20.50 6.38
C SER A 26 12.39 20.83 7.43
N LYS A 27 12.47 22.11 7.81
CA LYS A 27 13.30 22.56 8.94
C LYS A 27 12.69 22.19 10.29
N THR A 28 11.36 22.08 10.36
CA THR A 28 10.60 21.86 11.60
C THR A 28 10.31 20.39 11.88
N ASP A 29 10.24 19.55 10.84
CA ASP A 29 10.08 18.10 10.96
C ASP A 29 11.01 17.36 10.00
N PRO A 30 12.20 16.92 10.46
CA PRO A 30 13.23 16.37 9.58
C PRO A 30 12.89 14.98 9.02
N ASP A 31 11.86 14.32 9.58
CA ASP A 31 11.45 12.99 9.16
C ASP A 31 10.58 13.07 7.89
N VAL A 32 9.87 14.17 7.67
CA VAL A 32 8.94 14.33 6.54
C VAL A 32 9.69 14.31 5.22
N ARG A 33 9.13 13.58 4.24
CA ARG A 33 9.69 13.41 2.91
C ARG A 33 8.77 13.99 1.86
N LEU A 34 9.35 14.50 0.78
CA LEU A 34 8.63 14.89 -0.42
C LEU A 34 8.00 13.65 -1.04
N TYR A 35 6.69 13.72 -1.21
CA TYR A 35 5.88 12.73 -1.88
C TYR A 35 5.09 13.37 -3.00
N ARG A 36 4.96 12.65 -4.11
CA ARG A 36 4.19 13.08 -5.27
C ARG A 36 3.10 12.05 -5.55
N LYS A 37 1.85 12.44 -5.35
CA LYS A 37 0.68 11.55 -5.50
C LYS A 37 0.46 11.07 -6.94
N GLY A 38 0.94 11.81 -7.94
CA GLY A 38 0.78 11.43 -9.35
C GLY A 38 1.56 12.29 -10.33
N LYS A 39 1.70 11.81 -11.57
CA LYS A 39 2.37 12.54 -12.65
C LYS A 39 1.64 13.87 -12.89
N GLY A 40 2.37 14.98 -12.86
CA GLY A 40 1.82 16.34 -13.02
C GLY A 40 1.31 17.00 -11.74
N LYS A 41 1.23 16.30 -10.60
CA LYS A 41 0.87 16.92 -9.31
C LYS A 41 2.09 17.50 -8.60
N GLU A 42 1.84 18.48 -7.74
CA GLU A 42 2.86 19.07 -6.86
C GLU A 42 3.39 18.02 -5.87
N ALA A 43 4.64 18.19 -5.47
CA ALA A 43 5.24 17.36 -4.43
C ALA A 43 5.01 18.05 -3.08
N HIS A 44 4.41 17.33 -2.14
CA HIS A 44 4.17 17.83 -0.79
C HIS A 44 5.02 17.05 0.21
N LEU A 45 5.33 17.69 1.33
CA LEU A 45 5.97 17.05 2.46
C LEU A 45 4.92 16.20 3.19
N SER A 46 5.03 14.87 3.07
CA SER A 46 4.02 13.93 3.55
C SER A 46 4.62 12.71 4.24
N TYR A 47 3.85 12.15 5.17
CA TYR A 47 3.98 10.76 5.60
C TYR A 47 3.05 9.89 4.75
N LEU A 48 3.34 8.58 4.67
CA LEU A 48 2.44 7.61 4.05
C LEU A 48 1.72 6.82 5.12
N GLY A 49 0.39 6.77 5.05
CA GLY A 49 -0.44 5.95 5.93
C GLY A 49 -0.90 4.68 5.25
N HIS A 50 -0.52 3.51 5.76
CA HIS A 50 -0.93 2.22 5.21
C HIS A 50 -2.04 1.62 6.05
N TYR A 51 -3.12 1.19 5.42
CA TYR A 51 -4.26 0.56 6.10
C TYR A 51 -4.56 -0.79 5.49
N VAL A 52 -4.99 -1.75 6.31
CA VAL A 52 -5.64 -2.99 5.90
C VAL A 52 -7.08 -2.95 6.40
N VAL A 53 -8.04 -3.08 5.49
CA VAL A 53 -9.48 -2.94 5.78
C VAL A 53 -10.21 -4.23 5.42
N ASP A 54 -11.09 -4.70 6.31
CA ASP A 54 -12.11 -5.68 5.99
C ASP A 54 -13.33 -5.00 5.38
N VAL A 55 -13.53 -5.16 4.07
CA VAL A 55 -14.46 -4.29 3.33
C VAL A 55 -15.95 -4.54 3.61
N PRO A 56 -16.43 -5.79 3.77
CA PRO A 56 -17.81 -6.01 4.16
C PRO A 56 -18.17 -5.33 5.47
N SER A 57 -17.30 -5.44 6.48
CA SER A 57 -17.50 -4.85 7.80
C SER A 57 -17.15 -3.36 7.87
N GLY A 58 -16.31 -2.86 6.95
CA GLY A 58 -15.79 -1.49 6.96
C GLY A 58 -14.76 -1.24 8.07
N VAL A 59 -14.20 -2.31 8.64
CA VAL A 59 -13.29 -2.23 9.79
C VAL A 59 -11.84 -2.14 9.33
N ILE A 60 -11.09 -1.20 9.91
CA ILE A 60 -9.63 -1.17 9.78
C ILE A 60 -9.05 -2.22 10.72
N LEU A 61 -8.34 -3.20 10.16
CA LEU A 61 -7.76 -4.33 10.88
C LEU A 61 -6.31 -4.10 11.31
N ALA A 62 -5.58 -3.30 10.55
CA ALA A 62 -4.20 -2.96 10.86
C ALA A 62 -3.79 -1.69 10.13
N ALA A 63 -3.00 -0.83 10.78
CA ALA A 63 -2.49 0.38 10.17
C ALA A 63 -1.04 0.73 10.57
N GLU A 64 -0.26 1.23 9.62
CA GLU A 64 1.13 1.64 9.82
C GLU A 64 1.45 2.96 9.12
N ALA A 65 2.13 3.88 9.82
CA ALA A 65 2.69 5.09 9.23
C ALA A 65 4.13 4.83 8.78
N THR A 66 4.51 5.33 7.60
CA THR A 66 5.91 5.34 7.16
C THR A 66 6.35 6.66 6.57
N LEU A 67 7.67 6.80 6.45
CA LEU A 67 8.26 7.82 5.60
C LEU A 67 7.91 7.54 4.14
N ALA A 68 7.79 8.59 3.33
CA ALA A 68 7.60 8.45 1.89
C ALA A 68 8.92 8.02 1.21
N THR A 69 9.20 6.72 1.24
CA THR A 69 10.32 6.10 0.51
C THR A 69 9.78 5.09 -0.51
N GLY A 70 10.49 4.93 -1.64
CA GLY A 70 9.98 4.17 -2.80
C GLY A 70 9.64 2.70 -2.54
N ASP A 71 10.30 2.07 -1.56
CA ASP A 71 10.08 0.65 -1.21
C ASP A 71 9.20 0.46 0.04
N ALA A 72 8.75 1.54 0.67
CA ALA A 72 7.98 1.45 1.92
C ALA A 72 6.63 0.75 1.74
N GLU A 73 5.92 1.04 0.65
CA GLU A 73 4.56 0.52 0.41
C GLU A 73 4.53 -1.02 0.40
N THR A 74 5.39 -1.65 -0.40
CA THR A 74 5.47 -3.10 -0.50
C THR A 74 5.90 -3.75 0.81
N ARG A 75 6.95 -3.22 1.45
CA ARG A 75 7.48 -3.78 2.70
C ARG A 75 6.46 -3.72 3.83
N VAL A 76 5.79 -2.59 3.98
CA VAL A 76 4.73 -2.40 4.99
C VAL A 76 3.54 -3.30 4.70
N GLY A 77 3.17 -3.45 3.42
CA GLY A 77 2.06 -4.32 3.06
C GLY A 77 2.22 -5.75 3.52
N ARG A 78 3.42 -6.29 3.41
CA ARG A 78 3.73 -7.64 3.89
C ARG A 78 3.57 -7.76 5.40
N ARG A 79 4.09 -6.78 6.15
CA ARG A 79 3.98 -6.79 7.62
C ARG A 79 2.53 -6.71 8.07
N LEU A 80 1.75 -5.81 7.49
CA LEU A 80 0.34 -5.67 7.83
C LEU A 80 -0.46 -6.93 7.45
N LEU A 81 -0.20 -7.53 6.28
CA LEU A 81 -0.85 -8.79 5.90
C LEU A 81 -0.50 -9.93 6.87
N ALA A 82 0.77 -10.07 7.24
CA ALA A 82 1.21 -11.07 8.20
C ALA A 82 0.57 -10.87 9.58
N GLN A 83 0.42 -9.62 10.04
CA GLN A 83 -0.28 -9.29 11.28
C GLN A 83 -1.76 -9.72 11.22
N VAL A 84 -2.45 -9.40 10.13
CA VAL A 84 -3.88 -9.73 9.99
C VAL A 84 -4.12 -11.23 9.88
N GLN A 85 -3.22 -11.99 9.23
CA GLN A 85 -3.33 -13.45 9.16
C GLN A 85 -3.23 -14.15 10.51
N GLN A 86 -2.56 -13.53 11.49
CA GLN A 86 -2.52 -14.07 12.86
C GLN A 86 -3.83 -13.85 13.61
N GLN A 87 -4.65 -12.89 13.18
CA GLN A 87 -5.83 -12.43 13.91
C GLN A 87 -7.15 -12.97 13.34
N LEU A 88 -7.19 -13.32 12.05
CA LEU A 88 -8.40 -13.75 11.36
C LEU A 88 -8.21 -15.15 10.76
N PRO A 89 -9.29 -15.97 10.68
CA PRO A 89 -9.30 -17.11 9.77
C PRO A 89 -8.92 -16.60 8.37
N GLN A 90 -8.10 -17.35 7.62
CA GLN A 90 -7.39 -16.83 6.45
C GLN A 90 -8.29 -16.07 5.46
N PRO A 91 -8.15 -14.74 5.33
CA PRO A 91 -8.87 -14.00 4.31
C PRO A 91 -8.43 -14.49 2.94
N ARG A 92 -9.37 -14.95 2.11
CA ARG A 92 -9.00 -15.55 0.83
C ARG A 92 -8.63 -14.54 -0.23
N LYS A 93 -9.15 -13.31 -0.17
CA LYS A 93 -9.04 -12.38 -1.30
C LYS A 93 -8.47 -11.04 -0.90
N LEU A 94 -7.52 -10.57 -1.68
CA LEU A 94 -6.77 -9.33 -1.46
C LEU A 94 -6.99 -8.39 -2.63
N ALA A 95 -7.29 -7.13 -2.34
CA ALA A 95 -7.30 -6.08 -3.35
C ALA A 95 -6.39 -4.93 -2.94
N ALA A 96 -5.71 -4.38 -3.93
CA ALA A 96 -4.77 -3.29 -3.73
C ALA A 96 -4.63 -2.47 -5.01
N ASP A 97 -4.05 -1.28 -4.83
CA ASP A 97 -3.78 -0.35 -5.91
C ASP A 97 -2.67 -0.86 -6.85
N LYS A 98 -2.60 -0.28 -8.05
CA LYS A 98 -1.55 -0.61 -9.04
C LYS A 98 -0.13 -0.44 -8.50
N GLY A 99 0.09 0.45 -7.52
CA GLY A 99 1.39 0.60 -6.86
C GLY A 99 1.89 -0.67 -6.18
N TYR A 100 0.97 -1.57 -5.80
CA TYR A 100 1.26 -2.86 -5.18
C TYR A 100 1.50 -3.99 -6.17
N ALA A 101 1.48 -3.72 -7.48
CA ALA A 101 1.78 -4.69 -8.53
C ALA A 101 3.29 -5.03 -8.63
N GLU A 102 3.99 -5.03 -7.51
CA GLU A 102 5.40 -5.39 -7.40
C GLU A 102 5.56 -6.91 -7.30
N LYS A 103 6.56 -7.44 -8.01
CA LYS A 103 6.75 -8.89 -8.21
C LYS A 103 6.91 -9.70 -6.93
N ASN A 104 7.60 -9.16 -5.93
CA ASN A 104 7.79 -9.84 -4.67
C ASN A 104 6.53 -9.75 -3.82
N PHE A 105 5.79 -8.63 -3.85
CA PHE A 105 4.50 -8.49 -3.17
C PHE A 105 3.49 -9.53 -3.65
N LEU A 106 3.30 -9.65 -4.97
CA LEU A 106 2.36 -10.61 -5.57
C LEU A 106 2.73 -12.05 -5.20
N LYS A 107 4.02 -12.38 -5.31
CA LYS A 107 4.55 -13.68 -4.93
C LYS A 107 4.23 -14.01 -3.47
N GLU A 108 4.52 -13.09 -2.55
CA GLU A 108 4.30 -13.31 -1.13
C GLU A 108 2.82 -13.37 -0.76
N ALA A 109 1.97 -12.54 -1.39
CA ALA A 109 0.52 -12.62 -1.21
C ALA A 109 -0.01 -14.03 -1.56
N ILE A 110 0.47 -14.62 -2.65
CA ILE A 110 0.10 -15.98 -3.06
C ILE A 110 0.69 -17.03 -2.10
N GLU A 111 1.95 -16.86 -1.65
CA GLU A 111 2.55 -17.75 -0.64
C GLU A 111 1.81 -17.69 0.71
N PHE A 112 1.20 -16.56 1.02
CA PHE A 112 0.29 -16.38 2.15
C PHE A 112 -1.09 -17.02 1.93
N GLY A 113 -1.38 -17.59 0.76
CA GLY A 113 -2.67 -18.20 0.44
C GLY A 113 -3.77 -17.18 0.11
N LEU A 114 -3.39 -15.96 -0.28
CA LEU A 114 -4.32 -14.93 -0.73
C LEU A 114 -4.50 -14.99 -2.26
N ASP A 115 -5.69 -14.60 -2.72
CA ASP A 115 -6.04 -14.37 -4.11
C ASP A 115 -5.95 -12.84 -4.40
N PRO A 116 -4.81 -12.35 -4.92
CA PRO A 116 -4.62 -10.93 -5.23
C PRO A 116 -5.35 -10.49 -6.52
N HIS A 117 -6.36 -9.66 -6.36
CA HIS A 117 -7.05 -8.92 -7.43
C HIS A 117 -6.45 -7.51 -7.59
N ILE A 118 -5.26 -7.43 -8.19
CA ILE A 118 -4.47 -6.19 -8.32
C ILE A 118 -4.29 -5.85 -9.81
N PRO A 119 -4.58 -4.61 -10.25
CA PRO A 119 -4.43 -4.24 -11.65
C PRO A 119 -2.95 -4.24 -12.08
N LEU A 120 -2.66 -5.00 -13.14
CA LEU A 120 -1.34 -5.08 -13.75
C LEU A 120 -1.23 -4.17 -14.98
N GLN A 121 0.00 -3.80 -15.36
CA GLN A 121 0.22 -2.96 -16.55
C GLN A 121 -0.02 -3.71 -17.87
N ARG A 122 0.23 -5.02 -17.90
CA ARG A 122 0.01 -5.89 -19.06
C ARG A 122 -0.91 -7.04 -18.68
N GLU A 123 -1.93 -7.27 -19.49
CA GLU A 123 -2.96 -8.29 -19.27
C GLU A 123 -2.58 -9.65 -19.85
N GLU A 124 -1.68 -9.66 -20.83
CA GLU A 124 -1.16 -10.88 -21.45
C GLU A 124 -0.25 -11.66 -20.50
N GLU A 125 -0.38 -12.97 -20.51
CA GLU A 125 0.47 -13.87 -19.75
C GLU A 125 1.89 -13.86 -20.31
N GLU A 126 2.87 -13.77 -19.42
CA GLU A 126 4.27 -13.82 -19.82
C GLU A 126 4.76 -15.26 -19.87
N PRO A 127 5.60 -15.62 -20.85
CA PRO A 127 6.17 -16.95 -20.90
C PRO A 127 7.05 -17.19 -19.67
N ILE A 128 6.93 -18.38 -19.09
CA ILE A 128 7.76 -18.76 -17.94
C ILE A 128 9.22 -18.84 -18.42
N PRO A 129 10.16 -18.13 -17.76
CA PRO A 129 11.54 -18.11 -18.20
C PRO A 129 12.18 -19.48 -18.07
N THR A 130 12.80 -19.96 -19.15
CA THR A 130 13.56 -21.21 -19.20
C THR A 130 15.01 -20.92 -19.60
N TRP A 131 15.93 -21.79 -19.18
CA TRP A 131 17.36 -21.65 -19.47
C TRP A 131 17.90 -22.92 -20.15
N LYS A 132 18.55 -22.76 -21.29
CA LYS A 132 19.15 -23.88 -22.04
C LYS A 132 20.32 -24.56 -21.31
N ARG A 133 21.08 -23.80 -20.51
CA ARG A 133 22.27 -24.31 -19.80
C ARG A 133 21.99 -24.44 -18.31
N CYS A 134 22.44 -25.54 -17.69
CA CYS A 134 22.46 -25.70 -16.24
C CYS A 134 23.37 -24.64 -15.59
N THR A 135 23.23 -24.44 -14.28
CA THR A 135 24.18 -23.61 -13.52
C THR A 135 24.39 -24.18 -12.13
N PHE A 136 25.66 -24.34 -11.76
CA PHE A 136 26.09 -24.81 -10.44
C PHE A 136 26.35 -23.68 -9.44
N CYS A 137 26.46 -22.43 -9.90
CA CYS A 137 26.52 -21.26 -9.04
C CYS A 137 25.17 -21.09 -8.30
N LEU A 138 25.19 -21.23 -6.98
CA LEU A 138 24.01 -21.17 -6.12
C LEU A 138 23.24 -19.86 -6.26
N ASP A 139 23.93 -18.72 -6.36
CA ASP A 139 23.26 -17.42 -6.51
C ASP A 139 22.53 -17.30 -7.83
N ARG A 140 23.14 -17.78 -8.92
CA ARG A 140 22.48 -17.81 -10.23
C ARG A 140 21.29 -18.76 -10.21
N PHE A 141 21.41 -19.91 -9.57
CA PHE A 141 20.30 -20.85 -9.38
C PHE A 141 19.14 -20.22 -8.60
N ARG A 142 19.43 -19.55 -7.47
CA ARG A 142 18.44 -18.81 -6.66
C ARG A 142 17.73 -17.73 -7.48
N GLN A 143 18.48 -16.92 -8.21
CA GLN A 143 17.91 -15.87 -9.07
C GLN A 143 17.01 -16.45 -10.17
N ARG A 144 17.41 -17.58 -10.78
CA ARG A 144 16.57 -18.27 -11.79
C ARG A 144 15.26 -18.77 -11.18
N LYS A 145 15.33 -19.41 -10.00
CA LYS A 145 14.15 -19.87 -9.26
C LYS A 145 13.19 -18.70 -8.95
N LEU A 146 13.73 -17.57 -8.47
CA LEU A 146 12.94 -16.37 -8.21
C LEU A 146 12.27 -15.81 -9.48
N ARG A 147 12.97 -15.79 -10.61
CA ARG A 147 12.39 -15.32 -11.89
C ARG A 147 11.22 -16.19 -12.33
N VAL A 148 11.31 -17.51 -12.16
CA VAL A 148 10.19 -18.42 -12.43
C VAL A 148 9.01 -18.14 -11.50
N GLN A 149 9.28 -17.99 -10.19
CA GLN A 149 8.24 -17.69 -9.21
C GLN A 149 7.54 -16.35 -9.50
N TRP A 150 8.29 -15.30 -9.87
CA TRP A 150 7.71 -14.01 -10.23
C TRP A 150 6.83 -14.09 -11.47
N ALA A 151 7.25 -14.83 -12.50
CA ALA A 151 6.47 -15.00 -13.72
C ALA A 151 5.16 -15.74 -13.44
N LYS A 152 5.22 -16.82 -12.65
CA LYS A 152 4.04 -17.57 -12.19
C LYS A 152 3.08 -16.66 -11.40
N ALA A 153 3.58 -16.00 -10.36
CA ALA A 153 2.76 -15.11 -9.52
C ALA A 153 2.04 -14.02 -10.33
N ARG A 154 2.70 -13.41 -11.33
CA ARG A 154 2.05 -12.45 -12.22
C ARG A 154 0.98 -13.08 -13.09
N ASN A 155 1.25 -14.25 -13.67
CA ASN A 155 0.26 -14.97 -14.47
C ASN A 155 -0.95 -15.39 -13.64
N ASP A 156 -0.74 -15.86 -12.41
CA ASP A 156 -1.81 -16.21 -11.48
C ASP A 156 -2.70 -14.99 -11.20
N VAL A 157 -2.10 -13.83 -10.91
CA VAL A 157 -2.84 -12.55 -10.74
C VAL A 157 -3.59 -12.15 -12.01
N ARG A 158 -3.00 -12.35 -13.21
CA ARG A 158 -3.68 -12.08 -14.49
C ARG A 158 -4.90 -12.98 -14.65
N GLN A 159 -4.79 -14.27 -14.32
CA GLN A 159 -5.89 -15.22 -14.38
C GLN A 159 -6.99 -14.85 -13.37
N LEU A 160 -6.63 -14.50 -12.14
CA LEU A 160 -7.57 -13.99 -11.13
C LEU A 160 -8.31 -12.74 -11.62
N ASN A 161 -7.58 -11.80 -12.23
CA ASN A 161 -8.15 -10.56 -12.75
C ASN A 161 -9.15 -10.77 -13.90
N ARG A 162 -9.09 -11.88 -14.63
CA ARG A 162 -10.04 -12.23 -15.69
C ARG A 162 -11.36 -12.78 -15.13
N GLN A 163 -11.38 -13.24 -13.88
CA GLN A 163 -12.58 -13.78 -13.26
C GLN A 163 -13.64 -12.69 -13.04
N PRO A 164 -14.94 -13.01 -13.17
CA PRO A 164 -16.03 -12.04 -13.00
C PRO A 164 -16.05 -11.40 -11.60
N VAL A 165 -15.56 -12.13 -10.59
CA VAL A 165 -15.43 -11.62 -9.22
C VAL A 165 -14.59 -10.35 -9.16
N THR A 166 -13.60 -10.17 -10.05
CA THR A 166 -12.74 -8.97 -10.07
C THR A 166 -13.53 -7.68 -10.27
N ALA A 167 -14.63 -7.71 -11.03
CA ALA A 167 -15.50 -6.54 -11.18
C ALA A 167 -16.14 -6.12 -9.85
N TYR A 168 -16.62 -7.09 -9.08
CA TYR A 168 -17.15 -6.87 -7.73
C TYR A 168 -16.08 -6.34 -6.78
N VAL A 169 -14.87 -6.89 -6.83
CA VAL A 169 -13.73 -6.42 -6.03
C VAL A 169 -13.35 -4.98 -6.36
N ARG A 170 -13.31 -4.61 -7.64
CA ARG A 170 -13.06 -3.23 -8.06
C ARG A 170 -14.14 -2.27 -7.55
N HIS A 171 -15.39 -2.72 -7.47
CA HIS A 171 -16.47 -1.92 -6.90
C HIS A 171 -16.29 -1.70 -5.38
N LEU A 172 -15.94 -2.76 -4.65
CA LEU A 172 -15.66 -2.70 -3.21
C LEU A 172 -14.53 -1.73 -2.86
N ARG A 173 -13.55 -1.52 -3.76
CA ARG A 173 -12.50 -0.51 -3.59
C ARG A 173 -13.05 0.90 -3.32
N LYS A 174 -14.17 1.27 -3.92
CA LYS A 174 -14.80 2.59 -3.71
C LYS A 174 -15.22 2.79 -2.26
N ARG A 175 -15.66 1.72 -1.57
CA ARG A 175 -16.00 1.78 -0.13
C ARG A 175 -14.78 2.13 0.72
N VAL A 176 -13.61 1.58 0.35
CA VAL A 176 -12.33 1.90 1.01
C VAL A 176 -11.92 3.34 0.74
N GLU A 177 -12.12 3.83 -0.48
CA GLU A 177 -11.87 5.25 -0.79
C GLU A 177 -12.72 6.18 0.09
N HIS A 178 -13.99 5.84 0.34
CA HIS A 178 -14.83 6.58 1.27
C HIS A 178 -14.30 6.56 2.71
N LEU A 179 -13.87 5.39 3.22
CA LEU A 179 -13.24 5.30 4.55
C LEU A 179 -11.96 6.14 4.64
N CYS A 180 -11.16 6.17 3.58
CA CYS A 180 -9.97 7.01 3.54
C CYS A 180 -10.32 8.51 3.49
N VAL A 181 -11.42 8.89 2.85
CA VAL A 181 -11.93 10.28 2.88
C VAL A 181 -12.42 10.63 4.27
N GLU A 182 -13.23 9.77 4.90
CA GLU A 182 -13.70 9.94 6.26
C GLU A 182 -12.53 10.11 7.23
N ALA A 183 -11.50 9.27 7.12
CA ALA A 183 -10.32 9.35 7.96
C ALA A 183 -9.51 10.64 7.74
N LYS A 184 -9.53 11.20 6.53
CA LYS A 184 -8.92 12.51 6.25
C LYS A 184 -9.69 13.65 6.89
N GLU A 185 -11.01 13.66 6.73
CA GLU A 185 -11.90 14.73 7.20
C GLU A 185 -12.07 14.71 8.73
N TRP A 186 -12.47 13.56 9.28
CA TRP A 186 -12.87 13.43 10.68
C TRP A 186 -11.70 13.13 11.61
N HIS A 187 -10.70 12.38 11.13
CA HIS A 187 -9.55 11.99 11.94
C HIS A 187 -8.29 12.84 11.69
N GLY A 188 -8.43 13.90 10.89
CA GLY A 188 -7.36 14.86 10.66
C GLY A 188 -6.13 14.26 10.00
N LEU A 189 -6.30 13.22 9.19
CA LEU A 189 -5.21 12.61 8.42
C LEU A 189 -4.89 13.40 7.14
N ASP A 190 -5.70 14.40 6.78
CA ASP A 190 -5.43 15.29 5.63
C ASP A 190 -4.24 16.23 5.88
N ARG A 191 -3.99 16.58 7.14
CA ARG A 191 -2.83 17.37 7.57
C ARG A 191 -2.22 16.74 8.79
N ALA A 192 -0.95 16.35 8.70
CA ALA A 192 -0.20 15.85 9.85
C ALA A 192 -0.20 16.91 10.96
N ARG A 193 -1.03 16.72 11.99
CA ARG A 193 -1.12 17.61 13.16
C ARG A 193 0.09 17.45 14.07
N VAL A 194 0.73 16.29 13.99
CA VAL A 194 1.87 15.89 14.80
C VAL A 194 3.12 15.75 13.94
N ARG A 195 4.26 16.05 14.56
CA ARG A 195 5.59 15.94 13.95
C ARG A 195 6.27 14.64 14.39
N ARG A 196 7.18 14.13 13.56
CA ARG A 196 7.89 12.84 13.74
C ARG A 196 7.04 11.62 13.45
N LEU A 197 7.70 10.59 12.93
CA LEU A 197 7.05 9.34 12.51
C LEU A 197 6.30 8.63 13.65
N TRP A 198 6.87 8.58 14.85
CA TRP A 198 6.26 7.85 15.97
C TRP A 198 4.92 8.46 16.41
N ARG A 199 4.76 9.79 16.32
CA ARG A 199 3.49 10.45 16.63
C ARG A 199 2.47 10.21 15.53
N MET A 200 2.91 10.22 14.27
CA MET A 200 2.05 9.85 13.14
C MET A 200 1.54 8.41 13.28
N GLN A 201 2.41 7.49 13.72
CA GLN A 201 2.04 6.11 13.99
C GLN A 201 0.97 5.98 15.08
N ILE A 202 1.02 6.81 16.14
CA ILE A 202 -0.03 6.85 17.17
C ILE A 202 -1.34 7.35 16.57
N GLN A 203 -1.33 8.44 15.81
CA GLN A 203 -2.54 8.99 15.18
C GLN A 203 -3.21 7.96 14.26
N ILE A 204 -2.42 7.24 13.45
CA ILE A 204 -2.93 6.19 12.55
C ILE A 204 -3.47 4.97 13.31
N ARG A 205 -2.88 4.58 14.45
CA ARG A 205 -3.42 3.49 15.26
C ARG A 205 -4.69 3.89 15.99
N MET A 206 -4.80 5.15 16.43
CA MET A 206 -6.03 5.64 17.05
C MET A 206 -7.23 5.56 16.10
N THR A 207 -7.03 5.79 14.80
CA THR A 207 -8.13 5.63 13.82
C THR A 207 -8.52 4.17 13.64
N GLU A 208 -7.54 3.26 13.59
CA GLU A 208 -7.77 1.81 13.61
C GLU A 208 -8.62 1.41 14.83
N ASP A 209 -8.22 1.81 16.03
CA ASP A 209 -8.89 1.47 17.29
C ASP A 209 -10.31 2.04 17.37
N LEU A 210 -10.54 3.27 16.90
CA LEU A 210 -11.85 3.90 16.88
C LEU A 210 -12.84 3.14 15.98
N HIS A 211 -12.41 2.76 14.77
CA HIS A 211 -13.25 1.98 13.85
C HIS A 211 -13.54 0.58 14.41
N LEU A 212 -12.54 -0.06 15.03
CA LEU A 212 -12.72 -1.36 15.70
C LEU A 212 -13.72 -1.27 16.87
N ALA A 213 -13.63 -0.23 17.69
CA ALA A 213 -14.52 -0.01 18.82
C ALA A 213 -15.96 0.24 18.36
N PHE A 214 -16.16 1.10 17.37
CA PHE A 214 -17.48 1.39 16.80
C PHE A 214 -18.14 0.12 16.24
N TRP A 215 -17.38 -0.69 15.53
CA TRP A 215 -17.89 -1.95 14.98
C TRP A 215 -18.25 -2.99 16.04
N LYS A 216 -17.44 -3.14 17.11
CA LYS A 216 -17.75 -4.08 18.21
C LYS A 216 -19.10 -3.75 18.85
N VAL A 217 -19.42 -2.46 19.02
CA VAL A 217 -20.71 -1.99 19.56
C VAL A 217 -21.87 -2.33 18.62
N GLN A 218 -21.68 -2.23 17.31
CA GLN A 218 -22.75 -2.55 16.33
C GLN A 218 -22.99 -4.06 16.19
N ARG A 219 -21.94 -4.89 16.31
CA ARG A 219 -22.03 -6.36 16.17
C ARG A 219 -22.73 -7.03 17.34
N THR A 220 -22.63 -6.47 18.56
CA THR A 220 -23.41 -6.95 19.71
C THR A 220 -24.92 -6.80 19.51
N CYS A 221 -25.36 -5.95 18.58
CA CYS A 221 -26.78 -5.69 18.32
C CYS A 221 -27.38 -6.54 17.18
N HIS A 222 -26.56 -7.13 16.30
CA HIS A 222 -27.03 -7.88 15.13
C HIS A 222 -26.21 -9.17 14.96
N GLY A 223 -26.72 -10.28 15.47
CA GLY A 223 -26.12 -11.60 15.29
C GLY A 223 -26.50 -12.21 13.95
N THR A 224 -25.55 -12.31 13.00
CA THR A 224 -25.43 -13.42 12.03
C THR A 224 -24.09 -13.36 11.29
N ALA A 225 -23.57 -14.56 10.99
CA ALA A 225 -22.31 -14.87 10.30
C ALA A 225 -22.33 -14.57 8.78
N GLY A 226 -21.16 -14.61 8.13
CA GLY A 226 -21.08 -14.66 6.66
C GLY A 226 -19.65 -14.68 6.12
N ASP A 227 -19.26 -15.82 5.55
CA ASP A 227 -18.02 -16.04 4.80
C ASP A 227 -17.83 -15.01 3.69
N ASN A 228 -17.01 -13.98 3.92
CA ASN A 228 -16.50 -13.09 2.87
C ASN A 228 -15.36 -12.24 3.43
N GLN A 229 -14.19 -12.85 3.59
CA GLN A 229 -13.03 -12.18 4.14
C GLN A 229 -12.22 -11.49 3.03
N TRP A 230 -12.31 -10.16 2.97
CA TRP A 230 -11.70 -9.33 1.94
C TRP A 230 -10.74 -8.34 2.57
N LEU A 231 -9.46 -8.39 2.21
CA LEU A 231 -8.50 -7.40 2.68
C LEU A 231 -8.21 -6.38 1.60
N PHE A 232 -8.27 -5.10 1.97
CA PHE A 232 -7.84 -4.01 1.11
C PHE A 232 -6.67 -3.28 1.73
N LYS A 233 -5.58 -3.15 0.97
CA LYS A 233 -4.45 -2.32 1.37
C LYS A 233 -4.46 -0.97 0.66
N TYR A 234 -4.47 0.12 1.42
CA TYR A 234 -4.42 1.49 0.88
C TYR A 234 -3.30 2.32 1.50
N GLY A 235 -2.66 3.16 0.69
CA GLY A 235 -1.66 4.16 1.11
C GLY A 235 -2.25 5.57 1.01
N ILE A 236 -2.34 6.31 2.12
CA ILE A 236 -2.75 7.72 2.21
C ILE A 236 -1.56 8.64 2.04
#